data_AF-A0A0C2CV69-F1
#
_entry.id   AF-A0A0C2CV69-F1
#
_cell.length_a   1.000
_cell.length_b   1.000
_cell.length_c   1.000
_cell.angle_alpha   90.00
_cell.angle_beta   90.00
_cell.angle_gamma   90.00
#
_symmetry.space_group_name_H-M   'P 1'
#
loop_
_entity.id
_entity.type
_entity.pdbx_description
1 polymer ?
#
loop_
_entity_poly.entity_id
_entity_poly.type
_entity_poly.pdbx_seq_one_letter_code
_entity_poly.pdbx_strand_id
1 'polypeptide(L)'
;MRNPDSPLEQIGERLYTARAKYMLDNDVGLTKTYNALKDPDIHDPAVALLRELDRTVLAAYGWSHIQVPPYTDPQTPDEKAIRQAFEDSVIDELFKLNAERAAQERELADEAPAQPETARKPKVNRARTKKPSRCGNELDSTHSPHRVP
;
A
#
# COMPACT_ATOMS: atom_id res chain seq x y z
N MET A 1 22.93 -11.54 3.38
CA MET A 1 22.62 -12.78 4.11
C MET A 1 21.22 -12.65 4.69
N ARG A 2 20.28 -13.52 4.30
CA ARG A 2 18.96 -13.61 4.95
C ARG A 2 19.18 -14.34 6.27
N ASN A 3 18.84 -13.70 7.40
CA ASN A 3 18.95 -14.33 8.71
C ASN A 3 17.57 -14.92 9.08
N PRO A 4 17.37 -16.25 8.97
CA PRO A 4 16.06 -16.87 9.15
C PRO A 4 15.52 -16.71 10.58
N ASP A 5 16.40 -16.42 11.54
CA ASP A 5 16.03 -16.24 12.95
C ASP A 5 15.64 -14.81 13.29
N SER A 6 15.63 -13.89 12.32
CA SER A 6 15.23 -12.51 12.61
C SER A 6 13.76 -12.47 13.07
N PRO A 7 13.42 -11.63 14.06
CA PRO A 7 12.03 -11.46 14.50
C PRO A 7 11.06 -11.15 13.35
N LEU A 8 11.56 -10.48 12.31
CA LEU A 8 10.81 -10.13 11.10
C LEU A 8 10.46 -11.35 10.23
N GLU A 9 11.38 -12.31 10.05
CA GLU A 9 11.10 -13.51 9.26
C GLU A 9 10.07 -14.39 10.00
N GLN A 10 10.23 -14.56 11.32
CA GLN A 10 9.33 -15.36 12.16
C GLN A 10 7.89 -14.81 12.16
N ILE A 11 7.73 -13.49 12.30
CA ILE A 11 6.39 -12.88 12.23
C ILE A 11 5.81 -12.94 10.82
N GLY A 12 6.65 -12.82 9.79
CA GLY A 12 6.24 -12.98 8.39
C GLY A 12 5.68 -14.37 8.10
N GLU A 13 6.35 -15.42 8.56
CA GLU A 13 5.90 -16.81 8.40
C GLU A 13 4.60 -17.09 9.18
N ARG A 14 4.52 -16.61 10.43
CA ARG A 14 3.31 -16.69 11.25
C ARG A 14 2.13 -15.99 10.57
N LEU A 15 2.33 -14.79 10.03
CA LEU A 15 1.31 -14.07 9.30
C LEU A 15 0.88 -14.81 8.04
N TYR A 16 1.84 -15.32 7.25
CA TYR A 16 1.53 -16.06 6.03
C TYR A 16 0.60 -17.25 6.32
N THR A 17 0.96 -18.04 7.33
CA THR A 17 0.19 -19.22 7.76
C THR A 17 -1.18 -18.84 8.31
N ALA A 18 -1.24 -17.85 9.20
CA ALA A 18 -2.50 -17.40 9.80
C ALA A 18 -3.45 -16.80 8.76
N ARG A 19 -2.94 -16.01 7.81
CA ARG A 19 -3.73 -15.43 6.72
C ARG A 19 -4.27 -16.52 5.79
N ALA A 20 -3.45 -17.50 5.43
CA ALA A 20 -3.89 -18.61 4.60
C ALA A 20 -5.02 -19.41 5.28
N LYS A 21 -4.86 -19.70 6.58
CA LYS A 21 -5.90 -20.34 7.38
C LYS A 21 -7.18 -19.51 7.45
N TYR A 22 -7.07 -18.21 7.73
CA TYR A 22 -8.21 -17.30 7.81
C TYR A 22 -9.01 -17.24 6.50
N MET A 23 -8.32 -17.18 5.36
CA MET A 23 -8.94 -17.16 4.03
C MET A 23 -9.70 -18.45 3.74
N LEU A 24 -9.15 -19.60 4.12
CA LEU A 24 -9.80 -20.92 3.94
C LEU A 24 -11.00 -21.10 4.88
N ASP A 25 -10.84 -20.75 6.16
CA ASP A 25 -11.87 -20.96 7.18
C ASP A 25 -13.09 -20.06 6.97
N ASN A 26 -12.90 -18.85 6.42
CA ASN A 26 -13.97 -17.86 6.22
C ASN A 26 -14.42 -17.72 4.76
N ASP A 27 -13.84 -18.47 3.82
CA ASP A 27 -14.06 -18.34 2.37
C ASP A 27 -13.94 -16.88 1.86
N VAL A 28 -12.87 -16.22 2.29
CA VAL A 28 -12.60 -14.80 1.99
C VAL A 28 -11.30 -14.63 1.22
N GLY A 29 -11.34 -13.75 0.21
CA GLY A 29 -10.15 -13.31 -0.53
C GLY A 29 -9.36 -12.23 0.20
N LEU A 30 -8.13 -11.97 -0.28
CA LEU A 30 -7.22 -10.97 0.28
C LEU A 30 -7.87 -9.59 0.45
N THR A 31 -8.66 -9.13 -0.52
CA THR A 31 -9.33 -7.82 -0.43
C THR A 31 -10.22 -7.71 0.81
N LYS A 32 -10.98 -8.77 1.14
CA LYS A 32 -11.83 -8.78 2.34
C LYS A 32 -10.98 -8.82 3.60
N THR A 33 -9.92 -9.62 3.62
CA THR A 33 -8.97 -9.69 4.75
C THR A 33 -8.31 -8.34 5.02
N TYR A 34 -7.91 -7.60 3.98
CA TYR A 34 -7.31 -6.27 4.14
C TYR A 34 -8.35 -5.20 4.50
N ASN A 35 -9.61 -5.34 4.06
CA ASN A 35 -10.67 -4.46 4.53
C ASN A 35 -10.94 -4.65 6.03
N ALA A 36 -10.86 -5.88 6.53
CA ALA A 36 -11.00 -6.18 7.96
C ALA A 36 -9.91 -5.52 8.83
N LEU A 37 -8.74 -5.20 8.26
CA LEU A 37 -7.71 -4.44 8.96
C LEU A 37 -8.15 -3.01 9.28
N LYS A 38 -9.01 -2.43 8.44
CA LYS A 38 -9.55 -1.08 8.62
C LYS A 38 -10.70 -1.02 9.63
N ASP A 39 -11.23 -2.16 10.03
CA ASP A 39 -12.29 -2.26 11.01
C ASP A 39 -11.66 -2.42 12.41
N PRO A 40 -11.94 -1.51 13.37
CA PRO A 40 -11.40 -1.63 14.72
C PRO A 40 -12.04 -2.77 15.53
N ASP A 41 -13.25 -3.20 15.17
CA ASP A 41 -14.02 -4.20 15.92
C ASP A 41 -13.62 -5.63 15.55
N ILE A 42 -12.84 -5.81 14.48
CA ILE A 42 -12.33 -7.12 14.07
C ILE A 42 -11.02 -7.43 14.80
N HIS A 43 -11.11 -8.38 15.73
CA HIS A 43 -10.01 -8.89 16.53
C HIS A 43 -9.48 -10.26 16.04
N ASP A 44 -9.67 -10.57 14.77
CA ASP A 44 -9.20 -11.84 14.21
C ASP A 44 -7.67 -11.98 14.37
N PRO A 45 -7.15 -13.16 14.78
CA PRO A 45 -5.72 -13.37 14.97
C PRO A 45 -4.87 -13.07 13.72
N ALA A 46 -5.38 -13.30 12.50
CA ALA A 46 -4.67 -12.95 11.28
C ALA A 46 -4.57 -11.43 11.08
N VAL A 47 -5.61 -10.69 11.48
CA VAL A 47 -5.63 -9.22 11.46
C VAL A 47 -4.71 -8.65 12.54
N ALA A 48 -4.66 -9.26 13.72
CA ALA A 48 -3.71 -8.86 14.77
C ALA A 48 -2.25 -9.02 14.32
N LEU A 49 -1.92 -10.13 13.64
CA LEU A 49 -0.57 -10.37 13.10
C LEU A 49 -0.17 -9.35 12.02
N LEU A 50 -1.11 -8.90 11.20
CA LEU A 50 -0.86 -7.81 10.23
C LEU A 50 -0.44 -6.52 10.95
N ARG A 51 -1.10 -6.18 12.07
CA ARG A 51 -0.79 -4.98 12.87
C ARG A 51 0.54 -5.11 13.61
N GLU A 52 0.89 -6.32 14.05
CA GLU A 52 2.15 -6.60 14.73
C GLU A 52 3.34 -6.55 13.76
N LEU A 53 3.17 -7.03 12.52
CA LEU A 53 4.20 -6.99 11.47
C LEU A 53 4.72 -5.57 11.23
N ASP A 54 3.84 -4.58 11.09
CA ASP A 54 4.27 -3.21 10.79
C ASP A 54 5.14 -2.62 11.91
N ARG A 55 4.84 -2.96 13.18
CA ARG A 55 5.69 -2.58 14.32
C ARG A 55 7.03 -3.29 14.30
N THR A 56 7.05 -4.57 13.93
CA THR A 56 8.31 -5.34 13.78
C THR A 56 9.15 -4.81 12.63
N VAL A 57 8.54 -4.39 11.53
CA VAL A 57 9.24 -3.74 10.40
C VAL A 57 9.88 -2.44 10.87
N LEU A 58 9.14 -1.55 11.54
CA LEU A 58 9.71 -0.32 12.07
C LEU A 58 10.87 -0.61 13.05
N ALA A 59 10.72 -1.58 13.93
CA ALA A 59 11.78 -1.99 14.84
C ALA A 59 13.02 -2.53 14.09
N ALA A 60 12.84 -3.30 13.00
CA ALA A 60 13.94 -3.81 12.19
C ALA A 60 14.72 -2.70 11.46
N TYR A 61 14.07 -1.60 11.11
CA TYR A 61 14.73 -0.39 10.60
C TYR A 61 15.35 0.48 11.70
N GLY A 62 15.18 0.14 12.99
CA GLY A 62 15.62 0.97 14.12
C GLY A 62 14.66 2.09 14.48
N TRP A 63 13.45 2.08 13.93
CA TRP A 63 12.43 3.13 14.06
C TRP A 63 11.34 2.77 15.07
N SER A 64 11.69 2.02 16.11
CA SER A 64 10.77 1.59 17.16
C SER A 64 10.16 2.75 17.97
N HIS A 65 10.69 3.96 17.81
CA HIS A 65 10.15 5.19 18.42
C HIS A 65 8.93 5.74 17.67
N ILE A 66 8.73 5.34 16.41
CA ILE A 66 7.59 5.76 15.59
C ILE A 66 6.37 4.91 16.00
N GLN A 67 5.32 5.56 16.51
CA GLN A 67 4.10 4.88 16.91
C GLN A 67 3.15 4.68 15.73
N VAL A 68 2.80 3.42 15.45
CA VAL A 68 1.85 3.08 14.38
C VAL A 68 0.43 3.54 14.77
N PRO A 69 -0.20 4.45 14.01
CA PRO A 69 -1.55 4.91 14.27
C PRO A 69 -2.58 3.81 13.99
N PRO A 70 -3.83 3.96 14.43
CA PRO A 70 -4.90 3.07 14.03
C PRO A 70 -5.02 2.97 12.50
N TYR A 71 -5.27 1.75 12.00
CA TYR A 71 -5.48 1.48 10.57
C TYR A 71 -6.84 1.96 10.05
N THR A 72 -7.69 2.44 10.95
CA THR A 72 -8.99 3.04 10.64
C THR A 72 -8.81 4.35 9.88
N ASP A 73 -9.79 4.68 9.04
CA ASP A 73 -9.82 5.96 8.37
C ASP A 73 -10.06 7.07 9.42
N PRO A 74 -9.16 8.05 9.57
CA PRO A 74 -9.25 9.04 10.63
C PRO A 74 -10.44 9.98 10.38
N GLN A 75 -11.38 10.00 11.32
CA GLN A 75 -12.60 10.80 11.22
C GLN A 75 -12.45 12.15 11.91
N THR A 76 -11.71 12.19 13.02
CA THR A 76 -11.53 13.41 13.82
C THR A 76 -10.27 14.18 13.42
N PRO A 77 -10.21 15.51 13.67
CA PRO A 77 -8.98 16.29 13.48
C PRO A 77 -7.78 15.73 14.25
N ASP A 78 -8.01 15.24 15.47
CA ASP A 78 -6.96 14.69 16.33
C ASP A 78 -6.40 13.38 15.76
N GLU A 79 -7.26 12.48 15.28
CA GLU A 79 -6.83 11.25 14.60
C GLU A 79 -6.04 11.55 13.32
N LYS A 80 -6.46 12.57 12.57
CA LYS A 80 -5.72 13.02 11.38
C LYS A 80 -4.35 13.58 11.76
N ALA A 81 -4.24 14.34 12.84
CA ALA A 81 -2.97 14.84 13.33
C ALA A 81 -2.03 13.71 13.79
N ILE A 82 -2.55 12.68 14.46
CA ILE A 82 -1.77 11.49 14.85
C ILE A 82 -1.25 10.75 13.60
N ARG A 83 -2.11 10.54 12.59
CA ARG A 83 -1.70 9.93 11.32
C ARG A 83 -0.65 10.77 10.59
N GLN A 84 -0.83 12.09 10.54
CA GLN A 84 0.11 12.99 9.90
C GLN A 84 1.47 12.96 10.59
N ALA A 85 1.51 13.02 11.93
CA ALA A 85 2.76 12.95 12.68
C ALA A 85 3.54 11.64 12.45
N PHE A 86 2.81 10.53 12.31
CA PHE A 86 3.39 9.25 11.91
C PHE A 86 3.99 9.30 10.51
N GLU A 87 3.23 9.80 9.52
CA GLU A 87 3.67 9.92 8.13
C GLU A 87 4.91 10.82 8.02
N ASP A 88 4.91 11.97 8.70
CA ASP A 88 6.03 12.91 8.72
C ASP A 88 7.30 12.25 9.31
N SER A 89 7.16 11.52 10.42
CA SER A 89 8.29 10.81 11.06
C SER A 89 8.90 9.75 10.15
N VAL A 90 8.06 8.98 9.44
CA VAL A 90 8.52 7.96 8.48
C VAL A 90 9.19 8.62 7.28
N ILE A 91 8.63 9.72 6.77
CA ILE A 91 9.17 10.46 5.64
C ILE A 91 10.55 11.04 5.97
N ASP A 92 10.72 11.68 7.12
CA ASP A 92 12.00 12.26 7.56
C ASP A 92 13.10 11.20 7.60
N GLU A 93 12.78 10.04 8.12
CA GLU A 93 13.75 8.97 8.29
C GLU A 93 14.09 8.29 6.95
N LEU A 94 13.11 8.15 6.06
CA LEU A 94 13.37 7.75 4.66
C LEU A 94 14.24 8.77 3.93
N PHE A 95 14.05 10.07 4.17
CA PHE A 95 14.90 11.11 3.57
C PHE A 95 16.36 10.99 4.04
N LYS A 96 16.61 10.70 5.33
CA LYS A 96 17.96 10.44 5.85
C LYS A 96 18.60 9.23 5.18
N LEU A 97 17.92 8.08 5.19
CA LEU A 97 18.43 6.86 4.55
C LEU A 97 18.67 7.05 3.04
N ASN A 98 17.81 7.81 2.38
CA ASN A 98 17.96 8.10 0.97
C ASN A 98 19.16 9.02 0.69
N ALA A 99 19.41 10.01 1.55
CA ALA A 99 20.59 10.87 1.44
C ALA A 99 21.90 10.08 1.64
N GLU A 100 21.93 9.17 2.62
CA GLU A 100 23.07 8.26 2.87
C GLU A 100 23.33 7.34 1.68
N ARG A 101 22.29 6.67 1.16
CA ARG A 101 22.44 5.83 -0.03
C ARG A 101 22.86 6.63 -1.26
N ALA A 102 22.30 7.82 -1.46
CA ALA A 102 22.69 8.69 -2.57
C ALA A 102 24.16 9.13 -2.46
N ALA A 103 24.69 9.33 -1.25
CA ALA A 103 26.12 9.60 -1.04
C ALA A 103 26.98 8.37 -1.40
N GLN A 104 26.60 7.19 -0.91
CA GLN A 104 27.27 5.92 -1.24
C GLN A 104 27.26 5.63 -2.74
N GLU A 105 26.12 5.86 -3.41
CA GLU A 105 26.00 5.70 -4.86
C GLU A 105 26.86 6.70 -5.63
N ARG A 106 27.02 7.94 -5.13
CA ARG A 106 27.94 8.92 -5.75
C ARG A 106 29.39 8.51 -5.60
N GLU A 107 29.79 8.02 -4.43
CA GLU A 107 31.14 7.50 -4.19
C GLU A 107 31.42 6.30 -5.11
N LEU A 108 30.48 5.35 -5.19
CA LEU A 108 30.59 4.20 -6.09
C LEU A 108 30.55 4.58 -7.58
N ALA A 109 29.84 5.66 -7.94
CA ALA A 109 29.78 6.17 -9.30
C ALA A 109 31.04 6.95 -9.71
N ASP A 110 31.68 7.66 -8.77
CA ASP A 110 32.98 8.31 -8.97
C ASP A 110 34.12 7.28 -9.04
N GLU A 111 33.98 6.13 -8.38
CA GLU A 111 34.91 4.99 -8.49
C GLU A 111 34.64 4.06 -9.69
N ALA A 112 33.48 4.19 -10.36
CA ALA A 112 33.18 3.46 -11.57
C ALA A 112 33.89 4.12 -12.78
N PRO A 113 34.60 3.36 -13.64
CA PRO A 113 35.17 3.93 -14.85
C PRO A 113 34.04 4.46 -15.73
N ALA A 114 34.20 5.72 -16.18
CA ALA A 114 33.21 6.46 -16.95
C ALA A 114 32.59 5.59 -18.07
N GLN A 115 31.35 5.16 -17.86
CA GLN A 115 30.52 4.59 -18.91
C GLN A 115 30.08 5.75 -19.83
N PRO A 116 30.23 5.64 -21.16
CA PRO A 116 29.89 6.73 -22.06
C PRO A 116 28.39 7.05 -21.99
N GLU A 117 28.06 8.33 -21.80
CA GLU A 117 26.68 8.85 -21.80
C GLU A 117 25.94 8.40 -23.06
N THR A 118 25.06 7.41 -22.95
CA THR A 118 24.13 7.11 -24.04
C THR A 118 23.00 8.14 -24.01
N ALA A 119 23.10 9.07 -24.96
CA ALA A 119 22.14 10.09 -25.36
C ALA A 119 20.67 9.87 -24.90
N ARG A 120 20.17 10.85 -24.14
CA ARG A 120 18.77 11.02 -23.77
C ARG A 120 17.86 11.02 -25.02
N LYS A 121 16.96 10.04 -25.13
CA LYS A 121 15.88 10.05 -26.13
C LYS A 121 14.81 11.10 -25.74
N PRO A 122 14.33 11.93 -26.68
CA PRO A 122 13.38 12.99 -26.37
C PRO A 122 11.98 12.43 -26.03
N LYS A 123 11.35 13.01 -25.00
CA LYS A 123 9.98 12.70 -24.55
C LYS A 123 8.96 13.15 -25.61
N VAL A 124 8.26 12.21 -26.24
CA VAL A 124 7.08 12.50 -27.06
C VAL A 124 5.91 12.78 -26.12
N ASN A 125 5.48 14.04 -26.08
CA ASN A 125 4.29 14.49 -25.35
C ASN A 125 3.04 13.89 -25.99
N ARG A 126 2.37 12.95 -25.32
CA ARG A 126 1.05 12.48 -25.74
C ARG A 126 -0.02 13.40 -25.14
N ALA A 127 -0.42 14.40 -25.91
CA ALA A 127 -1.46 15.36 -25.55
C ALA A 127 -2.82 14.66 -25.36
N ARG A 128 -3.51 15.02 -24.27
CA ARG A 128 -4.92 14.75 -24.00
C ARG A 128 -5.78 15.31 -25.15
N THR A 129 -6.48 14.44 -25.88
CA THR A 129 -7.61 14.85 -26.72
C THR A 129 -8.92 14.51 -26.02
N LYS A 130 -9.76 15.54 -25.92
CA LYS A 130 -11.06 15.57 -25.24
C LYS A 130 -12.11 14.73 -25.99
N LYS A 131 -13.06 14.17 -25.24
CA LYS A 131 -14.30 13.51 -25.71
C LYS A 131 -15.04 14.35 -26.76
N PRO A 132 -15.62 13.73 -27.79
CA PRO A 132 -16.79 14.27 -28.47
C PRO A 132 -18.09 13.67 -27.92
N SER A 133 -19.15 14.47 -28.09
CA SER A 133 -20.49 14.36 -27.55
C SER A 133 -21.43 13.57 -28.47
N ARG A 134 -22.38 12.85 -27.86
CA ARG A 134 -23.82 12.69 -28.18
C ARG A 134 -24.29 12.58 -29.66
N CYS A 135 -24.91 11.43 -29.97
CA CYS A 135 -26.13 11.21 -30.79
C CYS A 135 -26.49 9.72 -30.56
N GLY A 136 -27.70 9.29 -30.18
CA GLY A 136 -29.04 9.71 -30.60
C GLY A 136 -29.59 8.59 -31.48
N ASN A 137 -30.50 7.76 -30.96
CA ASN A 137 -31.46 6.98 -31.76
C ASN A 137 -32.63 6.51 -30.85
N GLU A 138 -33.73 7.26 -30.92
CA GLU A 138 -35.09 6.80 -30.69
C GLU A 138 -35.50 5.88 -31.83
N LEU A 139 -36.08 4.72 -31.53
CA LEU A 139 -37.24 4.23 -32.26
C LEU A 139 -38.19 3.56 -31.25
N ASP A 140 -39.35 4.21 -31.15
CA ASP A 140 -40.60 3.83 -30.52
C ASP A 140 -41.12 2.46 -30.99
N SER A 141 -41.69 1.69 -30.08
CA SER A 141 -42.84 0.80 -30.34
C SER A 141 -43.43 0.30 -29.03
N THR A 142 -44.45 1.02 -28.61
CA THR A 142 -45.54 0.61 -27.72
C THR A 142 -46.04 -0.83 -27.94
N HIS A 143 -46.40 -1.54 -26.87
CA HIS A 143 -47.75 -2.07 -26.59
C HIS A 143 -47.71 -3.18 -25.52
N SER A 144 -48.31 -2.90 -24.36
CA SER A 144 -48.64 -3.88 -23.31
C SER A 144 -49.96 -4.57 -23.69
N PRO A 145 -50.23 -5.81 -23.23
CA PRO A 145 -51.38 -5.89 -22.33
C PRO A 145 -51.25 -6.91 -21.18
N HIS A 146 -51.77 -6.45 -20.04
CA HIS A 146 -52.31 -7.20 -18.91
C HIS A 146 -53.15 -8.42 -19.33
N ARG A 147 -52.96 -9.57 -18.64
CA ARG A 147 -54.09 -10.40 -18.19
C ARG A 147 -53.69 -11.35 -17.05
N VAL A 148 -54.36 -11.18 -15.91
CA VAL A 148 -54.46 -12.15 -14.79
C VAL A 148 -55.78 -12.90 -14.94
N PRO A 149 -55.89 -14.19 -14.55
CA PRO A 149 -57.17 -14.83 -14.31
C PRO A 149 -57.80 -14.38 -12.98
#